data_AF-A0A7C7GUY8-F1
#
_entry.id   AF-A0A7C7GUY8-F1
#
_cell.length_a   1.000
_cell.length_b   1.000
_cell.length_c   1.000
_cell.angle_alpha   90.00
_cell.angle_beta   90.00
_cell.angle_gamma   90.00
#
_symmetry.space_group_name_H-M   'P 1'
#
loop_
_entity.id
_entity.type
_entity.pdbx_description
1 polymer ?
#
loop_
_entity_poly.entity_id
_entity_poly.type
_entity_poly.pdbx_seq_one_letter_code
_entity_poly.pdbx_strand_id
1 'polypeptide(L)'
;MIAILTALSFIIYQDFKFRAVSWVVFPILFMLAVINGVQYVGTAELMRSSLINIGFVVAIFISLTIYFSIKNRSFTNIIDNQIGVADLLLLLVICTVFSPVNFLIYYVSSLFLITLVSAGYIILKQNTKAEIPLAAGFSATLICILVFQMSSVDVNLYDDMLALQVLNKL
;
A
#
# COMPACT_ATOMS: atom_id res chain seq x y z
N MET A 1 -5.10 -15.66 -5.21
CA MET A 1 -5.67 -14.47 -5.90
C MET A 1 -7.05 -14.09 -5.38
N ILE A 2 -8.11 -14.90 -5.57
CA ILE A 2 -9.50 -14.53 -5.25
C ILE A 2 -9.68 -14.19 -3.75
N ALA A 3 -9.09 -14.98 -2.85
CA ALA A 3 -9.15 -14.73 -1.41
C ALA A 3 -8.53 -13.37 -0.99
N ILE A 4 -7.48 -12.93 -1.68
CA ILE A 4 -6.83 -11.63 -1.44
C ILE A 4 -7.77 -10.51 -1.88
N LEU A 5 -8.41 -10.63 -3.06
CA LEU A 5 -9.38 -9.66 -3.56
C LEU A 5 -10.59 -9.50 -2.63
N THR A 6 -11.09 -10.62 -2.08
CA THR A 6 -12.20 -10.59 -1.12
C THR A 6 -11.81 -9.90 0.18
N ALA A 7 -10.60 -10.17 0.69
CA ALA A 7 -10.11 -9.54 1.91
C ALA A 7 -9.86 -8.03 1.73
N LEU A 8 -9.28 -7.60 0.61
CA LEU A 8 -9.09 -6.18 0.27
C LEU A 8 -10.43 -5.46 0.12
N SER A 9 -11.41 -6.08 -0.53
CA SER A 9 -12.76 -5.53 -0.67
C SER A 9 -13.44 -5.34 0.70
N PHE A 10 -13.20 -6.28 1.62
CA PHE A 10 -13.70 -6.20 3.00
C PHE A 10 -13.02 -5.08 3.81
N ILE A 11 -11.72 -4.83 3.58
CA ILE A 11 -11.00 -3.68 4.17
C ILE A 11 -11.63 -2.38 3.68
N ILE A 12 -11.81 -2.21 2.36
CA ILE A 12 -12.43 -1.01 1.78
C ILE A 12 -13.81 -0.75 2.41
N TYR A 13 -14.65 -1.78 2.49
CA TYR A 13 -15.99 -1.66 3.08
C TYR A 13 -15.94 -1.22 4.56
N GLN A 14 -15.06 -1.83 5.36
CA GLN A 14 -14.92 -1.47 6.78
C GLN A 14 -14.36 -0.07 6.98
N ASP A 15 -13.33 0.29 6.21
CA ASP A 15 -12.65 1.58 6.32
C ASP A 15 -13.61 2.74 5.98
N PHE A 16 -14.46 2.58 4.95
CA PHE A 16 -15.50 3.56 4.63
C PHE A 16 -16.66 3.62 5.64
N LYS A 17 -17.05 2.49 6.23
CA LYS A 17 -18.24 2.42 7.09
C LYS A 17 -17.96 2.77 8.54
N PHE A 18 -16.85 2.29 9.09
CA PHE A 18 -16.55 2.38 10.51
C PHE A 18 -15.32 3.25 10.82
N ARG A 19 -14.58 3.72 9.78
CA ARG A 19 -13.25 4.37 9.93
C ARG A 19 -12.28 3.58 10.82
N ALA A 20 -12.50 2.27 10.89
CA ALA A 20 -11.76 1.35 11.72
C ALA A 20 -11.82 -0.02 11.05
N VAL A 21 -10.66 -0.59 10.78
CA VAL A 21 -10.54 -1.92 10.18
C VAL A 21 -10.21 -2.93 11.27
N SER A 22 -10.88 -4.07 11.26
CA SER A 22 -10.56 -5.16 12.18
C SER A 22 -9.11 -5.62 11.99
N TRP A 23 -8.32 -5.54 13.08
CA TRP A 23 -6.91 -5.93 13.06
C TRP A 23 -6.72 -7.36 12.55
N VAL A 24 -7.67 -8.28 12.80
CA VAL A 24 -7.58 -9.69 12.38
C VAL A 24 -7.48 -9.87 10.86
N VAL A 25 -8.00 -8.93 10.06
CA VAL A 25 -7.97 -9.02 8.60
C VAL A 25 -6.55 -8.89 8.07
N PHE A 26 -5.69 -8.10 8.71
CA PHE A 26 -4.33 -7.86 8.23
C PHE A 26 -3.39 -9.07 8.35
N PRO A 27 -3.30 -9.80 9.48
CA PRO A 27 -2.53 -11.05 9.54
C PRO A 27 -3.00 -12.11 8.54
N ILE A 28 -4.30 -12.20 8.30
CA ILE A 28 -4.85 -13.13 7.30
C ILE A 28 -4.41 -12.70 5.90
N LEU A 29 -4.55 -11.42 5.57
CA LEU A 29 -4.12 -10.87 4.28
C LEU A 29 -2.61 -11.06 4.07
N PHE A 30 -1.82 -10.83 5.11
CA PHE A 30 -0.37 -11.04 5.10
C PHE A 30 -0.01 -12.50 4.81
N MET A 31 -0.62 -13.45 5.51
CA MET A 31 -0.39 -14.87 5.25
C MET A 31 -0.77 -15.25 3.81
N LEU A 32 -1.91 -14.77 3.31
CA LEU A 32 -2.33 -15.03 1.94
C LEU A 32 -1.36 -14.43 0.91
N ALA A 33 -0.85 -13.22 1.16
CA ALA A 33 0.13 -12.56 0.30
C ALA A 33 1.46 -13.32 0.28
N VAL A 34 1.98 -13.72 1.44
CA VAL A 34 3.23 -14.50 1.54
C VAL A 34 3.09 -15.85 0.84
N ILE A 35 2.00 -16.60 1.08
CA ILE A 35 1.76 -17.89 0.41
C ILE A 35 1.75 -17.69 -1.11
N ASN A 36 1.11 -16.63 -1.60
CA ASN A 36 1.08 -16.33 -3.02
C ASN A 36 2.47 -15.98 -3.56
N GLY A 37 3.23 -15.12 -2.88
CA GLY A 37 4.56 -14.73 -3.31
C GLY A 37 5.55 -15.89 -3.34
N VAL A 38 5.50 -16.78 -2.34
CA VAL A 38 6.35 -17.98 -2.32
C VAL A 38 6.09 -18.89 -3.52
N GLN A 39 4.83 -18.99 -3.97
CA GLN A 39 4.48 -19.79 -5.15
C GLN A 39 5.02 -19.20 -6.47
N TYR A 40 5.20 -17.88 -6.56
CA TYR A 40 5.64 -17.21 -7.78
C TYR A 40 7.17 -17.11 -7.91
N VAL A 41 7.87 -16.75 -6.84
CA VAL A 41 9.31 -16.38 -6.88
C VAL A 41 10.18 -17.22 -5.93
N GLY A 42 9.56 -18.05 -5.09
CA GLY A 42 10.23 -18.77 -4.02
C GLY A 42 10.47 -17.91 -2.77
N THR A 43 10.86 -18.58 -1.67
CA THR A 43 11.00 -17.96 -0.35
C THR A 43 12.15 -16.96 -0.26
N ALA A 44 13.30 -17.28 -0.84
CA ALA A 44 14.51 -16.46 -0.73
C ALA A 44 14.35 -15.10 -1.43
N GLU A 45 13.81 -15.11 -2.65
CA GLU A 45 13.61 -13.90 -3.44
C GLU A 45 12.51 -13.01 -2.85
N LEU A 46 11.42 -13.63 -2.40
CA LEU A 46 10.34 -12.93 -1.69
C LEU A 46 10.86 -12.23 -0.44
N MET A 47 11.66 -12.93 0.37
CA MET A 47 12.21 -12.39 1.61
C MET A 47 13.18 -11.23 1.35
N ARG A 48 14.02 -11.34 0.32
CA ARG A 48 14.91 -10.25 -0.13
C ARG A 48 14.12 -9.02 -0.56
N SER A 49 13.14 -9.19 -1.45
CA SER A 49 12.30 -8.10 -1.95
C SER A 49 11.50 -7.45 -0.83
N SER A 50 10.90 -8.25 0.04
CA SER A 50 10.14 -7.77 1.19
C SER A 50 11.00 -6.97 2.16
N LEU A 51 12.23 -7.42 2.45
CA LEU A 51 13.15 -6.70 3.33
C LEU A 51 13.56 -5.34 2.76
N ILE A 52 13.82 -5.26 1.45
CA ILE A 52 14.14 -4.01 0.78
C ILE A 52 12.94 -3.04 0.84
N ASN A 53 11.74 -3.53 0.54
CA ASN A 53 10.51 -2.75 0.59
C ASN A 53 10.21 -2.23 2.00
N ILE A 54 10.31 -3.10 3.01
CA ILE A 54 10.12 -2.72 4.42
C ILE A 54 11.17 -1.68 4.83
N GLY A 55 12.44 -1.87 4.45
CA GLY A 55 13.50 -0.90 4.73
C GLY A 55 13.21 0.48 4.14
N PHE A 56 12.70 0.52 2.90
CA PHE A 56 12.29 1.76 2.25
C PHE A 56 11.13 2.44 2.99
N VAL A 57 10.12 1.67 3.37
CA VAL A 57 8.96 2.16 4.14
C VAL A 57 9.41 2.73 5.48
N VAL A 58 10.22 1.98 6.24
CA VAL A 58 10.77 2.42 7.52
C VAL A 58 11.56 3.72 7.35
N ALA A 59 12.38 3.84 6.30
CA ALA A 59 13.09 5.08 6.00
C ALA A 59 12.14 6.26 5.78
N ILE A 60 11.07 6.09 5.00
CA ILE A 60 10.03 7.12 4.79
C ILE A 60 9.36 7.52 6.11
N PHE A 61 8.95 6.54 6.92
CA PHE A 61 8.31 6.80 8.21
C PHE A 61 9.24 7.54 9.18
N ILE A 62 10.53 7.18 9.21
CA ILE A 62 11.53 7.90 10.00
C ILE A 62 11.68 9.34 9.49
N SER A 63 11.81 9.54 8.18
CA SER A 63 11.91 10.90 7.60
C SER A 63 10.68 11.75 7.91
N LEU A 64 9.48 11.19 7.80
CA LEU A 64 8.24 11.88 8.19
C LEU A 64 8.24 12.21 9.68
N THR A 65 8.59 11.24 10.54
CA THR A 65 8.67 11.43 11.99
C THR A 65 9.60 12.56 12.37
N ILE A 66 10.80 12.58 11.77
CA ILE A 66 11.77 13.66 11.96
C ILE A 66 11.19 14.99 11.47
N TYR A 67 10.59 15.04 10.28
CA TYR A 67 10.02 16.26 9.70
C TYR A 67 8.95 16.88 10.61
N PHE A 68 7.97 16.10 11.07
CA PHE A 68 6.92 16.61 11.96
C PHE A 68 7.46 16.91 13.36
N SER A 69 8.42 16.13 13.86
CA SER A 69 9.05 16.40 15.16
C SER A 69 9.76 17.75 15.16
N ILE A 70 10.46 18.10 14.07
CA ILE A 70 11.09 19.41 13.90
C ILE A 70 10.02 20.50 13.77
N LYS A 71 9.00 20.28 12.94
CA LYS A 71 7.94 21.25 12.67
C LYS A 71 7.09 21.58 13.91
N ASN A 72 6.73 20.58 14.70
CA ASN A 72 5.87 20.72 15.87
C ASN A 72 6.66 20.89 17.18
N ARG A 73 8.00 20.94 17.12
CA ARG A 73 8.94 21.02 18.28
C ARG A 73 8.65 20.02 19.41
N SER A 74 8.00 18.92 19.09
CA SER A 74 7.59 17.88 20.03
C SER A 74 7.71 16.53 19.33
N PHE A 75 8.23 15.53 20.05
CA PHE A 75 8.22 14.16 19.58
C PHE A 75 6.77 13.70 19.49
N THR A 76 6.20 13.82 18.30
CA THR A 76 4.84 13.42 18.00
C THR A 76 4.89 12.06 17.32
N ASN A 77 4.26 11.05 17.92
CA ASN A 77 4.10 9.76 17.27
C ASN A 77 3.12 9.92 16.11
N ILE A 78 3.61 9.98 14.88
CA ILE A 78 2.78 10.18 13.68
C ILE A 78 1.84 9.00 13.46
N ILE A 79 2.27 7.79 13.87
CA ILE A 79 1.52 6.55 13.65
C ILE A 79 0.15 6.62 14.34
N ASP A 80 0.11 7.07 15.60
CA ASP A 80 -1.14 7.13 16.37
C ASP A 80 -2.00 8.36 16.02
N ASN A 81 -1.38 9.46 15.61
CA ASN A 81 -2.08 10.73 15.43
C ASN A 81 -2.49 11.07 13.99
N GLN A 82 -1.84 10.49 12.97
CA GLN A 82 -2.07 10.91 11.58
C GLN A 82 -2.18 9.77 10.57
N ILE A 83 -1.44 8.67 10.76
CA ILE A 83 -1.38 7.61 9.74
C ILE A 83 -2.32 6.46 10.07
N GLY A 84 -2.49 6.08 11.34
CA GLY A 84 -3.30 4.93 11.72
C GLY A 84 -2.55 3.60 11.59
N VAL A 85 -2.80 2.69 12.51
CA VAL A 85 -2.16 1.36 12.55
C VAL A 85 -2.59 0.49 11.36
N ALA A 86 -3.83 0.66 10.90
CA ALA A 86 -4.39 -0.08 9.75
C ALA A 86 -3.60 0.19 8.46
N ASP A 87 -3.26 1.45 8.20
CA ASP A 87 -2.51 1.89 7.02
C ASP A 87 -1.09 1.32 7.02
N LEU A 88 -0.41 1.32 8.17
CA LEU A 88 0.90 0.70 8.33
C LEU A 88 0.85 -0.81 8.06
N LEU A 89 -0.14 -1.51 8.63
CA LEU A 89 -0.30 -2.96 8.45
C LEU A 89 -0.57 -3.31 6.99
N LEU A 90 -1.41 -2.53 6.29
CA LEU A 90 -1.65 -2.72 4.87
C LEU A 90 -0.36 -2.52 4.06
N LEU A 91 0.42 -1.49 4.40
CA LEU A 91 1.68 -1.21 3.71
C LEU A 91 2.69 -2.35 3.87
N LEU A 92 2.75 -2.97 5.06
CA LEU A 92 3.56 -4.16 5.29
C LEU A 92 3.12 -5.35 4.43
N VAL A 93 1.81 -5.53 4.23
CA VAL A 93 1.32 -6.55 3.30
C VAL A 93 1.76 -6.24 1.87
N ILE A 94 1.60 -4.99 1.43
CA ILE A 94 2.01 -4.55 0.09
C ILE A 94 3.51 -4.80 -0.14
N CYS A 95 4.35 -4.61 0.88
CA CYS A 95 5.79 -4.90 0.78
C CYS A 95 6.08 -6.36 0.37
N THR A 96 5.18 -7.30 0.67
CA THR A 96 5.32 -8.72 0.31
C THR A 96 4.74 -9.07 -1.06
N VAL A 97 4.02 -8.16 -1.71
CA VAL A 97 3.32 -8.44 -2.98
C VAL A 97 4.12 -7.97 -4.20
N PHE A 98 5.11 -7.09 -4.02
CA PHE A 98 5.82 -6.45 -5.11
C PHE A 98 7.35 -6.65 -5.02
N SER A 99 8.01 -6.70 -6.17
CA SER A 99 9.45 -6.48 -6.29
C SER A 99 9.81 -5.01 -6.00
N PRO A 100 11.09 -4.68 -5.71
CA PRO A 100 11.45 -3.35 -5.21
C PRO A 100 11.13 -2.18 -6.15
N VAL A 101 11.36 -2.34 -7.46
CA VAL A 101 11.09 -1.25 -8.42
C VAL A 101 9.60 -1.09 -8.63
N ASN A 102 8.88 -2.22 -8.81
CA ASN A 102 7.43 -2.22 -8.92
C ASN A 102 6.75 -1.63 -7.68
N PHE A 103 7.27 -1.94 -6.48
CA PHE A 103 6.79 -1.40 -5.22
C PHE A 103 6.90 0.13 -5.19
N LEU A 104 8.05 0.68 -5.58
CA LEU A 104 8.27 2.12 -5.59
C LEU A 104 7.30 2.82 -6.56
N ILE A 105 7.19 2.32 -7.79
CA ILE A 105 6.27 2.85 -8.80
C ILE A 105 4.84 2.79 -8.29
N TYR A 106 4.43 1.65 -7.73
CA TYR A 106 3.10 1.45 -7.16
C TYR A 106 2.83 2.42 -6.00
N TYR A 107 3.76 2.54 -5.06
CA TYR A 107 3.60 3.37 -3.87
C TYR A 107 3.43 4.84 -4.25
N VAL A 108 4.30 5.37 -5.11
CA VAL A 108 4.26 6.77 -5.56
C VAL A 108 3.01 7.04 -6.39
N SER A 109 2.69 6.19 -7.37
CA SER A 109 1.51 6.37 -8.22
C SER A 109 0.20 6.27 -7.43
N SER A 110 0.10 5.31 -6.51
CA SER A 110 -1.08 5.15 -5.64
C SER A 110 -1.25 6.36 -4.73
N LEU A 111 -0.19 6.82 -4.06
CA LEU A 111 -0.27 8.03 -3.22
C LEU A 111 -0.71 9.25 -4.03
N PHE A 112 -0.16 9.42 -5.24
CA PHE A 112 -0.54 10.52 -6.12
C PHE A 112 -2.02 10.44 -6.53
N LEU A 113 -2.51 9.26 -6.91
CA LEU A 113 -3.92 9.06 -7.26
C LEU A 113 -4.85 9.29 -6.06
N ILE A 114 -4.52 8.74 -4.89
CA ILE A 114 -5.33 8.89 -3.67
C ILE A 114 -5.39 10.37 -3.27
N THR A 115 -4.28 11.09 -3.34
CA THR A 115 -4.25 12.52 -3.01
C THR A 115 -5.02 13.37 -4.02
N LEU A 116 -4.96 13.06 -5.32
CA LEU A 116 -5.78 13.74 -6.33
C LEU A 116 -7.28 13.50 -6.14
N VAL A 117 -7.68 12.25 -5.92
CA VAL A 117 -9.10 11.89 -5.73
C VAL A 117 -9.65 12.52 -4.45
N SER A 118 -8.89 12.44 -3.35
CA SER A 118 -9.29 13.06 -2.09
C SER A 118 -9.34 14.59 -2.17
N ALA A 119 -8.37 15.24 -2.83
CA ALA A 119 -8.39 16.67 -3.06
C ALA A 119 -9.62 17.10 -3.88
N GLY A 120 -9.91 16.39 -4.99
CA GLY A 120 -11.10 16.63 -5.79
C GLY A 120 -12.39 16.47 -4.99
N TYR A 121 -12.49 15.42 -4.17
CA TYR A 121 -13.65 15.19 -3.31
C TYR A 121 -13.84 16.30 -2.27
N ILE A 122 -12.77 16.73 -1.59
CA ILE A 122 -12.82 17.80 -0.59
C ILE A 122 -13.27 19.12 -1.22
N ILE A 123 -12.73 19.47 -2.39
CA ILE A 123 -13.11 20.68 -3.13
C ILE A 123 -14.60 20.63 -3.50
N LEU A 124 -15.08 19.51 -4.03
CA LEU A 124 -16.47 19.35 -4.48
C LEU A 124 -17.48 19.33 -3.32
N LYS A 125 -17.13 18.74 -2.17
CA LYS A 125 -18.01 18.62 -1.01
C LYS A 125 -17.85 19.75 0.01
N GLN A 126 -16.88 20.66 -0.20
CA GLN A 126 -16.52 21.74 0.73
C GLN A 126 -16.31 21.27 2.18
N ASN A 127 -15.93 20.01 2.37
CA ASN A 127 -15.85 19.39 3.69
C ASN A 127 -14.39 19.21 4.09
N THR A 128 -13.85 20.23 4.75
CA THR A 128 -12.45 20.33 5.17
C THR A 128 -12.06 19.38 6.30
N LYS A 129 -13.01 18.64 6.89
CA LYS A 129 -12.79 17.67 7.97
C LYS A 129 -12.86 16.21 7.50
N ALA A 130 -12.92 15.98 6.20
CA ALA A 130 -12.88 14.61 5.68
C ALA A 130 -11.48 14.01 5.90
N GLU A 131 -11.39 13.02 6.79
CA GLU A 131 -10.20 12.17 6.90
C GLU A 131 -10.03 11.38 5.59
N ILE A 132 -8.78 11.26 5.14
CA ILE A 132 -8.44 10.58 3.90
C ILE A 132 -8.23 9.09 4.24
N PRO A 133 -9.09 8.17 3.77
CA PRO A 133 -8.93 6.74 4.03
C PRO A 133 -7.82 6.18 3.13
N LEU A 134 -6.57 6.25 3.62
CA LEU A 134 -5.39 5.85 2.84
C LEU A 134 -5.37 4.32 2.64
N ALA A 135 -5.76 3.55 3.64
CA ALA A 135 -5.88 2.09 3.60
C ALA A 135 -6.91 1.63 2.55
N ALA A 136 -8.10 2.26 2.49
CA ALA A 136 -9.05 2.00 1.42
C ALA A 136 -8.47 2.35 0.04
N GLY A 137 -7.76 3.48 -0.06
CA GLY A 137 -7.11 3.92 -1.30
C GLY A 137 -6.09 2.91 -1.82
N PHE A 138 -5.14 2.50 -0.98
CA PHE A 138 -4.15 1.47 -1.32
C PHE A 138 -4.80 0.10 -1.60
N SER A 139 -5.85 -0.27 -0.87
CA SER A 139 -6.57 -1.52 -1.14
C SER A 139 -7.26 -1.48 -2.50
N ALA A 140 -7.85 -0.34 -2.87
CA ALA A 140 -8.53 -0.16 -4.15
C ALA A 140 -7.55 -0.18 -5.33
N THR A 141 -6.43 0.54 -5.24
CA THR A 141 -5.41 0.52 -6.29
C THR A 141 -4.78 -0.87 -6.43
N LEU A 142 -4.55 -1.57 -5.32
CA LEU A 142 -4.07 -2.96 -5.36
C LEU A 142 -5.06 -3.91 -6.02
N ILE A 143 -6.37 -3.80 -5.73
CA ILE A 143 -7.40 -4.58 -6.42
C ILE A 143 -7.35 -4.34 -7.93
N CYS A 144 -7.28 -3.08 -8.36
CA CYS A 144 -7.22 -2.75 -9.79
C CYS A 144 -6.03 -3.43 -10.48
N ILE A 145 -4.85 -3.41 -9.85
CA ILE A 145 -3.64 -4.04 -10.39
C ILE A 145 -3.76 -5.56 -10.41
N LEU A 146 -4.28 -6.18 -9.35
CA LEU A 146 -4.46 -7.64 -9.30
C LEU A 146 -5.49 -8.11 -10.34
N VAL A 147 -6.57 -7.37 -10.55
CA VAL A 147 -7.57 -7.67 -11.61
C VAL A 147 -6.96 -7.48 -13.00
N PHE A 148 -6.12 -6.46 -13.18
CA PHE A 148 -5.39 -6.26 -14.43
C PHE A 148 -4.42 -7.42 -14.70
N GLN A 149 -3.68 -7.86 -13.69
CA GLN A 149 -2.81 -9.04 -13.76
C GLN A 149 -3.60 -10.32 -14.09
N MET A 150 -4.83 -10.49 -13.61
CA MET A 150 -5.68 -11.62 -14.02
C MET A 150 -6.05 -11.59 -15.51
N SER A 151 -6.12 -10.39 -16.09
CA SER A 151 -6.53 -10.17 -17.49
C SER A 151 -5.36 -10.17 -18.46
N SER A 152 -4.15 -9.88 -17.98
CA SER A 152 -2.93 -9.75 -18.79
C SER A 152 -1.85 -10.73 -18.32
N VAL A 153 -1.55 -11.72 -19.16
CA VAL A 153 -0.63 -12.84 -18.84
C VAL A 153 0.82 -12.37 -18.58
N ASP A 154 1.24 -11.25 -19.15
CA ASP A 154 2.63 -10.78 -19.08
C ASP A 154 2.96 -9.93 -17.85
N VAL A 155 1.96 -9.55 -17.03
CA VAL A 155 2.18 -8.67 -15.87
C VAL A 155 2.58 -9.49 -14.66
N ASN A 156 3.87 -9.48 -14.32
CA ASN A 156 4.37 -10.09 -13.09
C ASN A 156 4.75 -9.01 -12.08
N LEU A 157 4.03 -8.95 -10.96
CA LEU A 157 4.28 -7.98 -9.88
C LEU A 157 5.58 -8.26 -9.10
N TYR A 158 6.07 -9.50 -9.18
CA TYR A 158 7.28 -9.95 -8.50
C TYR A 158 8.53 -9.85 -9.38
N ASP A 159 8.40 -9.36 -10.61
CA ASP A 159 9.52 -9.14 -11.52
C ASP A 159 9.57 -7.67 -11.95
N ASP A 160 10.75 -7.07 -11.84
CA ASP A 160 10.99 -5.68 -12.22
C ASP A 160 11.14 -5.50 -13.74
N MET A 161 11.15 -6.58 -14.53
CA MET A 161 11.41 -6.51 -15.98
C MET A 161 10.47 -5.55 -16.71
N LEU A 162 9.18 -5.54 -16.40
CA LEU A 162 8.23 -4.61 -17.02
C LEU A 162 8.49 -3.16 -16.62
N ALA A 163 8.72 -2.90 -15.33
CA ALA A 163 9.02 -1.56 -14.86
C ALA A 163 10.30 -0.99 -15.48
N LEU A 164 11.35 -1.82 -15.57
CA LEU A 164 12.61 -1.43 -16.19
C LEU A 164 12.45 -1.17 -17.70
N GLN A 165 11.63 -1.94 -18.40
CA GLN A 165 11.32 -1.69 -19.81
C GLN A 165 10.57 -0.39 -20.04
N VAL A 166 9.63 -0.03 -19.16
CA VAL A 166 8.91 1.24 -19.24
C VAL A 166 9.84 2.41 -18.94
N LEU A 167 10.67 2.31 -17.90
CA LEU A 167 11.65 3.34 -17.53
C LEU A 167 12.68 3.59 -18.63
N ASN A 168 13.17 2.53 -19.30
CA ASN A 168 14.14 2.66 -20.38
C ASN A 168 13.56 3.24 -21.68
N LYS A 169 12.23 3.35 -21.81
CA LYS A 169 11.55 3.92 -22.99
C LYS A 169 11.15 5.39 -22.82
N LEU A 170 11.24 5.93 -21.60
CA LEU A 170 11.02 7.35 -21.28
C LEU A 170 12.30 8.16 -21.47
#